data_AF-A0A973R705-F1
#
_entry.id   AF-A0A973R705-F1
#
_cell.length_a   1.000
_cell.length_b   1.000
_cell.length_c   1.000
_cell.angle_alpha   90.00
_cell.angle_beta   90.00
_cell.angle_gamma   90.00
#
_symmetry.space_group_name_H-M   'P 1'
#
loop_
_entity.id
_entity.type
_entity.pdbx_description
1 polymer ?
#
loop_
_entity_poly.entity_id
_entity_poly.type
_entity_poly.pdbx_seq_one_letter_code
_entity_poly.pdbx_strand_id
1 'polypeptide(L)' 'MPNITIQQMPKTVEQKRELVARITDAMVDVYKAPADTVHVWFQEVTTEDYAAGGQLVVDKLAQK' A
#
# COMPACT_ATOMS: atom_id res chain seq x y z
N MET A 1 4.34 -12.31 -14.14
CA MET A 1 3.15 -11.80 -13.44
C MET A 1 3.55 -11.36 -12.04
N PRO A 2 4.14 -10.15 -11.92
CA PRO A 2 4.50 -9.61 -10.61
C PRO A 2 3.26 -9.17 -9.83
N ASN A 3 3.27 -9.50 -8.54
CA ASN A 3 2.21 -9.17 -7.60
C ASN A 3 2.77 -8.25 -6.51
N ILE A 4 2.16 -7.07 -6.35
CA ILE A 4 2.58 -6.06 -5.38
C ILE A 4 1.46 -5.87 -4.37
N THR A 5 1.74 -6.11 -3.09
CA THR A 5 0.81 -5.86 -2.00
C THR A 5 1.32 -4.70 -1.15
N ILE A 6 0.48 -3.68 -1.00
CA ILE A 6 0.78 -2.50 -0.19
C ILE A 6 -0.11 -2.57 1.05
N GLN A 7 0.50 -2.85 2.19
CA GLN A 7 -0.17 -2.79 3.48
C GLN A 7 0.08 -1.42 4.11
N GLN A 8 -0.98 -0.65 4.34
CA GLN A 8 -0.88 0.72 4.84
C GLN A 8 -2.16 1.17 5.55
N MET A 9 -2.15 2.40 6.08
CA MET A 9 -3.37 3.09 6.53
C MET A 9 -4.22 3.57 5.34
N PRO A 10 -5.53 3.84 5.52
CA PRO A 10 -6.39 4.35 4.44
C PRO A 10 -5.85 5.63 3.79
N LYS A 11 -5.89 5.67 2.45
CA LYS A 11 -5.50 6.83 1.64
C LYS A 11 -6.62 7.23 0.68
N THR A 12 -6.53 8.44 0.12
CA THR A 12 -7.49 8.90 -0.88
C THR A 12 -7.33 8.12 -2.19
N VAL A 13 -8.40 8.08 -2.98
CA VAL A 13 -8.40 7.37 -4.27
C VAL A 13 -7.38 7.99 -5.24
N GLU A 14 -7.20 9.30 -5.19
CA GLU A 14 -6.26 10.06 -6.03
C GLU A 14 -4.82 9.65 -5.73
N GLN A 15 -4.47 9.53 -4.45
CA GLN A 15 -3.14 9.07 -4.02
C GLN A 15 -2.89 7.63 -4.46
N LYS A 16 -3.89 6.75 -4.32
CA LYS A 16 -3.79 5.35 -4.78
C LYS A 16 -3.61 5.27 -6.29
N ARG A 17 -4.34 6.09 -7.05
CA ARG A 17 -4.25 6.13 -8.53
C ARG A 17 -2.86 6.52 -9.01
N GLU A 18 -2.31 7.59 -8.43
CA GLU A 18 -0.95 8.05 -8.76
C GLU A 18 0.11 7.00 -8.41
N LEU A 19 -0.05 6.34 -7.25
CA LEU A 19 0.90 5.34 -6.80
C LEU A 19 0.90 4.08 -7.68
N VAL A 20 -0.28 3.59 -8.08
CA VAL A 20 -0.38 2.44 -8.99
C VAL A 20 0.31 2.72 -10.31
N ALA A 21 0.10 3.90 -10.90
CA ALA A 21 0.73 4.27 -12.16
C ALA A 21 2.26 4.19 -12.07
N ARG A 22 2.84 4.85 -11.06
CA ARG A 22 4.30 4.86 -10.85
C ARG A 22 4.89 3.49 -10.54
N ILE A 23 4.18 2.66 -9.78
CA ILE A 23 4.64 1.29 -9.49
C ILE A 23 4.64 0.47 -10.78
N THR A 24 3.56 0.52 -11.55
CA THR A 24 3.48 -0.21 -12.82
C THR A 24 4.58 0.23 -13.78
N ASP A 25 4.82 1.54 -13.92
CA ASP A 25 5.90 2.08 -14.75
C ASP A 25 7.27 1.54 -14.30
N ALA A 26 7.56 1.54 -13.00
CA ALA A 26 8.81 0.98 -12.48
C ALA A 26 8.97 -0.52 -12.78
N MET A 27 7.89 -1.28 -12.75
CA MET A 27 7.91 -2.72 -13.06
C MET A 27 8.14 -2.98 -14.55
N VAL A 28 7.54 -2.17 -15.41
CA VAL A 28 7.79 -2.21 -16.86
C VAL A 28 9.23 -1.81 -17.16
N ASP A 29 9.73 -0.76 -16.52
CA ASP A 29 11.05 -0.21 -16.80
C ASP A 29 12.20 -1.09 -16.30
N VAL A 30 12.13 -1.57 -15.05
CA VAL A 30 13.23 -2.31 -14.44
C VAL A 30 13.12 -3.80 -14.76
N TYR A 31 11.93 -4.38 -14.61
CA TYR A 31 11.73 -5.83 -14.75
C TYR A 31 11.32 -6.24 -16.16
N LYS A 32 11.07 -5.27 -17.06
CA LYS A 32 10.61 -5.51 -18.44
C LYS A 32 9.33 -6.35 -18.48
N ALA A 33 8.53 -6.27 -17.41
CA ALA A 33 7.26 -6.96 -17.32
C ALA A 33 6.21 -6.22 -18.17
N PRO A 34 5.38 -6.92 -18.95
CA PRO A 34 4.23 -6.29 -19.59
C PRO A 34 3.28 -5.68 -18.55
N ALA A 35 2.80 -4.46 -18.80
CA ALA A 35 2.01 -3.68 -17.84
C ALA A 35 0.71 -4.38 -17.42
N ASP A 36 0.09 -5.13 -18.34
CA ASP A 36 -1.12 -5.93 -18.12
C ASP A 36 -0.90 -7.12 -17.16
N THR A 37 0.36 -7.51 -16.92
CA THR A 37 0.72 -8.57 -15.98
C THR A 37 1.06 -8.08 -14.58
N VAL A 38 1.11 -6.76 -14.37
CA VAL A 38 1.45 -6.13 -13.09
C VAL A 38 0.17 -5.91 -12.30
N HIS A 39 0.06 -6.55 -11.14
CA HIS A 39 -1.09 -6.41 -10.26
C HIS A 39 -0.70 -5.74 -8.95
N VAL A 40 -1.45 -4.72 -8.55
CA VAL A 40 -1.24 -3.97 -7.30
C VAL A 40 -2.48 -4.07 -6.41
N TRP A 41 -2.30 -4.53 -5.18
CA TRP A 41 -3.35 -4.63 -4.17
C TRP A 41 -3.06 -3.71 -3.00
N PHE A 42 -4.12 -3.05 -2.52
CA PHE A 42 -4.08 -2.25 -1.30
C PHE A 42 -4.76 -3.01 -0.16
N GLN A 43 -4.01 -3.24 0.91
CA GLN A 43 -4.50 -3.77 2.18
C GLN A 43 -4.50 -2.63 3.19
N GLU A 44 -5.63 -1.94 3.28
CA GLU A 44 -5.79 -0.80 4.18
C GLU A 44 -6.24 -1.30 5.57
N VAL A 45 -5.45 -1.01 6.60
CA VAL A 45 -5.75 -1.35 7.99
C VAL A 45 -6.00 -0.07 8.78
N THR A 46 -6.99 -0.06 9.68
CA THR A 46 -7.23 1.10 10.53
C THR A 46 -6.32 1.09 11.76
N THR A 47 -6.29 2.18 12.52
CA THR A 47 -5.52 2.27 13.76
C THR A 47 -5.96 1.28 14.83
N GLU A 48 -7.19 0.79 14.74
CA GLU A 48 -7.78 -0.21 15.64
C GLU A 48 -7.35 -1.64 15.27
N ASP A 49 -6.94 -1.86 14.02
CA ASP A 49 -6.59 -3.19 13.49
C ASP A 49 -5.07 -3.43 13.45
N TYR A 50 -4.26 -2.42 13.77
CA TYR A 50 -2.80 -2.47 13.67
C TYR A 50 -2.13 -2.20 15.02
N ALA A 51 -1.25 -3.12 15.42
CA ALA A 51 -0.40 -3.00 16.61
C ALA A 51 1.08 -2.93 16.23
N ALA A 52 1.83 -2.10 16.95
CA ALA A 52 3.27 -2.04 16.84
C ALA A 52 3.89 -1.91 18.22
N GLY A 53 4.87 -2.76 18.56
CA GLY A 53 5.52 -2.76 19.87
C GLY A 53 4.59 -3.14 21.02
N GLY A 54 3.67 -4.08 20.78
CA GLY A 54 2.77 -4.61 21.81
C GLY A 54 1.57 -3.73 22.17
N GLN A 55 1.31 -2.67 21.41
CA GLN A 55 0.17 -1.76 21.62
C GLN A 55 -0.52 -1.45 20.30
N LEU A 56 -1.84 -1.30 20.31
CA LEU A 56 -2.58 -0.83 19.14
C LEU A 56 -2.19 0.61 18.83
N VAL A 57 -2.18 0.95 17.54
CA VAL A 57 -1.81 2.30 17.11
C VAL A 57 -2.85 3.32 17.56
N VAL A 58 -4.12 2.93 17.68
CA VAL A 58 -5.17 3.78 18.27
C VAL A 58 -4.80 4.22 19.71
N ASP A 59 -4.27 3.32 20.53
CA ASP A 59 -3.87 3.63 21.91
C ASP A 59 -2.69 4.60 21.97
N LYS A 60 -1.77 4.50 20.99
CA LYS A 60 -0.63 5.42 20.88
C LYS A 60 -1.03 6.82 20.44
N LEU A 61 -2.06 6.95 19.60
CA LEU A 61 -2.55 8.24 19.12
C LEU A 61 -3.42 8.93 20.17
N ALA A 62 -4.17 8.19 20.99
CA ALA A 62 -4.98 8.74 22.07
C ALA A 62 -4.16 9.31 23.23
N GLN A 63 -2.89 8.92 23.37
CA GLN A 63 -1.96 9.42 24.39
C GLN A 63 -1.22 10.70 23.97
N LYS A 64 -1.47 11.22 22.76
CA LYS A 64 -0.76 12.34 22.16
C LYS A 64 -1.65 13.58 22.06
#